data_AF-A0A8B8EC39-F1
#
_entry.id   AF-A0A8B8EC39-F1
#
_cell.length_a   1.000
_cell.length_b   1.000
_cell.length_c   1.000
_cell.angle_alpha   90.00
_cell.angle_beta   90.00
_cell.angle_gamma   90.00
#
_symmetry.space_group_name_H-M   'P 1'
#
loop_
_entity.id
_entity.type
_entity.pdbx_description
1 polymer ?
#
loop_
_entity_poly.entity_id
_entity_poly.type
_entity_poly.pdbx_seq_one_letter_code
_entity_poly.pdbx_strand_id
1 'polypeptide(L)'
;MYLHIQRTIRRCLVFIEFAIQFSTVIGQEGNVNLPSKITVSENTKTGVIVFSLEPGNYALVNAFPEITTNAFSYSERTGEVTVKDSSLLDYEGYHKSFVMRFEERITEGNPVGGDLVLLIELQDVQETSDSSSCCSDVSTIKWLVPVCSGIELLTVIIWTTILLVCLIKKK
;
A
#
# COMPACT_ATOMS: atom_id res chain seq x y z
N MET A 1 -17.75 21.01 -0.75
CA MET A 1 -16.38 21.12 -0.21
C MET A 1 -16.17 20.32 1.07
N TYR A 2 -16.98 20.54 2.12
CA TYR A 2 -16.90 19.81 3.41
C TYR A 2 -16.97 18.27 3.28
N LEU A 3 -17.86 17.74 2.44
CA LEU A 3 -18.01 16.29 2.23
C LEU A 3 -16.78 15.62 1.59
N HIS A 4 -16.04 16.36 0.76
CA HIS A 4 -14.84 15.86 0.09
C HIS A 4 -13.66 15.80 1.09
N ILE A 5 -13.53 16.83 1.92
CA ILE A 5 -12.54 16.89 2.99
C ILE A 5 -12.79 15.78 4.03
N GLN A 6 -14.04 15.54 4.42
CA GLN A 6 -14.41 14.45 5.33
C GLN A 6 -14.07 13.06 4.76
N ARG A 7 -14.29 12.83 3.47
CA ARG A 7 -13.91 11.57 2.79
C ARG A 7 -12.40 11.38 2.74
N THR A 8 -11.64 12.45 2.46
CA THR A 8 -10.18 12.41 2.45
C THR A 8 -9.61 12.17 3.84
N ILE A 9 -10.12 12.85 4.87
CA ILE A 9 -9.70 12.65 6.26
C ILE A 9 -10.01 11.23 6.73
N ARG A 10 -11.19 10.68 6.42
CA ARG A 10 -11.56 9.31 6.79
C ARG A 10 -10.69 8.27 6.09
N ARG A 11 -10.35 8.48 4.82
CA ARG A 11 -9.38 7.64 4.10
C ARG A 11 -7.99 7.72 4.71
N CYS A 12 -7.53 8.92 5.08
CA CYS A 12 -6.25 9.12 5.75
C CYS A 12 -6.22 8.46 7.14
N LEU A 13 -7.31 8.56 7.90
CA LEU A 13 -7.44 7.94 9.22
C LEU A 13 -7.41 6.40 9.12
N VAL A 14 -8.08 5.80 8.14
CA VAL A 14 -8.03 4.34 7.91
C VAL A 14 -6.62 3.89 7.49
N PHE A 15 -5.93 4.66 6.65
CA PHE A 15 -4.54 4.39 6.30
C PHE A 15 -3.59 4.54 7.49
N ILE A 16 -3.81 5.56 8.34
CA ILE A 16 -3.02 5.79 9.55
C ILE A 16 -3.29 4.69 10.58
N GLU A 17 -4.56 4.30 10.80
CA GLU A 17 -4.92 3.17 11.66
C GLU A 17 -4.33 1.87 11.13
N PHE A 18 -4.37 1.64 9.81
CA PHE A 18 -3.74 0.48 9.18
C PHE A 18 -2.21 0.49 9.36
N ALA A 19 -1.55 1.64 9.17
CA ALA A 19 -0.11 1.79 9.37
C ALA A 19 0.30 1.69 10.85
N ILE A 20 -0.54 2.16 11.76
CA ILE A 20 -0.37 1.99 13.20
C ILE A 20 -0.53 0.52 13.56
N GLN A 21 -1.56 -0.17 13.07
CA GLN A 21 -1.73 -1.62 13.27
C GLN A 21 -0.54 -2.41 12.71
N PHE A 22 -0.03 -2.03 11.53
CA PHE A 22 1.19 -2.58 10.95
C PHE A 22 2.42 -2.33 11.84
N SER A 23 2.46 -1.20 12.56
CA SER A 23 3.55 -0.82 13.48
C SER A 23 3.43 -1.42 14.89
N THR A 24 2.22 -1.67 15.40
CA THR A 24 2.00 -2.37 16.69
C THR A 24 2.23 -3.87 16.56
N VAL A 25 2.00 -4.45 15.39
CA VAL A 25 2.29 -5.86 15.10
C VAL A 25 3.80 -6.15 15.14
N ILE A 26 4.66 -5.19 14.84
CA ILE A 26 6.14 -5.33 14.96
C ILE A 26 6.67 -5.19 16.40
N GLY A 27 5.80 -4.95 17.41
CA GLY A 27 6.19 -4.67 18.79
C GLY A 27 5.87 -5.77 19.82
N GLN A 28 5.35 -6.93 19.41
CA GLN A 28 5.06 -8.05 20.30
C GLN A 28 6.10 -9.16 20.08
N GLU A 29 6.78 -9.60 21.15
CA GLU A 29 7.66 -10.78 21.15
C GLU A 29 6.88 -12.12 21.03
N GLY A 30 5.88 -12.16 20.15
CA GLY A 30 5.45 -13.38 19.48
C GLY A 30 6.13 -13.42 18.12
N ASN A 31 6.36 -14.60 17.56
CA ASN A 31 6.96 -14.74 16.24
C ASN A 31 6.02 -14.16 15.16
N VAL A 32 6.04 -12.85 14.97
CA VAL A 32 5.27 -12.16 13.95
C VAL A 32 6.05 -12.29 12.66
N ASN A 33 5.71 -13.33 11.90
CA ASN A 33 6.21 -13.51 10.56
C ASN A 33 5.78 -12.29 9.73
N LEU A 34 6.74 -11.49 9.28
CA LEU A 34 6.51 -10.43 8.30
C LEU A 34 5.70 -11.00 7.10
N PRO A 35 4.81 -10.22 6.47
CA PRO A 35 3.80 -10.75 5.56
C PRO A 35 4.37 -11.62 4.44
N SER A 36 3.64 -12.68 4.10
CA SER A 36 3.82 -13.34 2.81
C SER A 36 3.54 -12.30 1.72
N LYS A 37 4.56 -11.93 0.96
CA LYS A 37 4.43 -11.06 -0.20
C LYS A 37 4.32 -11.91 -1.45
N ILE A 38 3.33 -11.63 -2.29
CA ILE A 38 3.20 -12.23 -3.60
C ILE A 38 3.10 -11.16 -4.69
N THR A 39 3.49 -11.54 -5.89
CA THR A 39 3.33 -10.73 -7.09
C THR A 39 2.30 -11.40 -8.00
N VAL A 40 1.34 -10.63 -8.46
CA VAL A 40 0.30 -11.08 -9.40
C VAL A 40 0.40 -10.21 -10.63
N SER A 41 0.52 -10.81 -11.81
CA SER A 41 0.49 -10.06 -13.06
C SER A 41 -0.84 -9.33 -13.22
N GLU A 42 -0.82 -8.11 -13.72
CA GLU A 42 -2.05 -7.47 -14.15
C GLU A 42 -2.79 -8.29 -15.22
N ASN A 43 -4.09 -8.04 -15.38
CA ASN A 43 -4.97 -8.81 -16.26
C ASN A 43 -5.03 -10.31 -15.97
N THR A 44 -4.55 -10.77 -14.80
CA THR A 44 -4.71 -12.16 -14.37
C THR A 44 -6.20 -12.50 -14.39
N LYS A 45 -6.56 -13.57 -15.11
CA LYS A 45 -7.96 -13.95 -15.33
C LYS A 45 -8.68 -14.24 -14.01
N THR A 46 -9.97 -13.88 -13.96
CA THR A 46 -10.87 -14.30 -12.89
C THR A 46 -10.85 -15.83 -12.73
N GLY A 47 -10.80 -16.30 -11.49
CA GLY A 47 -10.74 -17.71 -11.13
C GLY A 47 -9.33 -18.27 -10.92
N VAL A 48 -8.28 -17.49 -11.19
CA VAL A 48 -6.89 -17.92 -10.92
C VAL A 48 -6.60 -17.84 -9.42
N ILE A 49 -6.07 -18.93 -8.87
CA ILE A 49 -5.58 -19.02 -7.50
C ILE A 49 -4.21 -18.33 -7.43
N VAL A 50 -4.06 -17.35 -6.55
CA VAL A 50 -2.82 -16.56 -6.39
C VAL A 50 -2.08 -16.89 -5.10
N PHE A 51 -2.78 -17.46 -4.12
CA PHE A 51 -2.21 -17.87 -2.85
C PHE A 51 -3.07 -18.95 -2.20
N SER A 52 -2.46 -19.81 -1.38
CA SER A 52 -3.15 -20.86 -0.64
C SER A 52 -2.67 -20.91 0.80
N LEU A 53 -3.63 -21.06 1.70
CA LEU A 53 -3.47 -21.29 3.12
C LEU A 53 -3.92 -22.69 3.47
N GLU A 54 -3.59 -23.14 4.68
CA GLU A 54 -4.16 -24.37 5.21
C GLU A 54 -5.69 -24.22 5.36
N PRO A 55 -6.49 -25.09 4.71
CA PRO A 55 -7.95 -24.99 4.76
C PRO A 55 -8.46 -25.10 6.20
N GLY A 56 -9.39 -24.22 6.58
CA GLY A 56 -10.02 -24.21 7.91
C GLY A 56 -9.20 -23.56 9.02
N ASN A 57 -7.89 -23.35 8.82
CA ASN A 57 -7.00 -22.81 9.86
C ASN A 57 -6.97 -21.29 9.90
N TYR A 58 -7.43 -20.60 8.86
CA TYR A 58 -7.38 -19.13 8.79
C TYR A 58 -8.74 -18.52 8.48
N ALA A 59 -9.05 -17.40 9.12
CA ALA A 59 -10.20 -16.55 8.82
C ALA A 59 -9.73 -15.19 8.30
N LEU A 60 -10.36 -14.67 7.24
CA LEU A 60 -10.08 -13.32 6.75
C LEU A 60 -10.73 -12.30 7.69
N VAL A 61 -9.93 -11.42 8.28
CA VAL A 61 -10.38 -10.44 9.27
C VAL A 61 -10.48 -9.05 8.69
N ASN A 62 -9.54 -8.68 7.83
CA ASN A 62 -9.53 -7.37 7.20
C ASN A 62 -8.88 -7.42 5.80
N ALA A 63 -9.27 -6.49 4.94
CA ALA A 63 -8.68 -6.33 3.63
C ALA A 63 -8.59 -4.84 3.26
N PHE A 64 -7.49 -4.47 2.59
CA PHE A 64 -7.18 -3.09 2.27
C PHE A 64 -6.47 -2.97 0.92
N PRO A 65 -6.83 -2.03 0.02
CA PRO A 65 -7.95 -1.09 0.12
C PRO A 65 -9.32 -1.80 0.14
N GLU A 66 -10.41 -1.06 0.37
CA GLU A 66 -11.79 -1.60 0.40
C GLU A 66 -12.14 -2.43 -0.85
N ILE A 67 -11.55 -2.08 -2.01
CA ILE A 67 -11.72 -2.79 -3.27
C ILE A 67 -11.06 -4.19 -3.29
N THR A 68 -10.22 -4.54 -2.31
CA THR A 68 -9.49 -5.82 -2.25
C THR A 68 -10.44 -7.02 -2.24
N THR A 69 -11.57 -6.94 -1.54
CA THR A 69 -12.58 -8.02 -1.50
C THR A 69 -13.44 -8.10 -2.77
N ASN A 70 -13.30 -7.13 -3.66
CA ASN A 70 -13.86 -7.17 -5.02
C ASN A 70 -12.85 -7.73 -6.02
N ALA A 71 -11.55 -7.39 -5.87
CA ALA A 71 -10.47 -7.90 -6.69
C ALA A 71 -10.12 -9.37 -6.39
N PHE A 72 -10.14 -9.76 -5.11
CA PHE A 72 -9.80 -11.08 -4.62
C PHE A 72 -10.90 -11.67 -3.74
N SER A 73 -11.02 -12.99 -3.76
CA SER A 73 -11.88 -13.75 -2.85
C SER A 73 -11.05 -14.77 -2.08
N TYR A 74 -11.36 -14.97 -0.81
CA TYR A 74 -10.81 -16.03 0.02
C TYR A 74 -11.88 -17.06 0.36
N SER A 75 -11.58 -18.35 0.24
CA SER A 75 -12.45 -19.44 0.70
C SER A 75 -11.84 -20.12 1.92
N GLU A 76 -12.47 -19.97 3.09
CA GLU A 76 -12.03 -20.68 4.30
C GLU A 76 -12.04 -22.20 4.16
N ARG A 77 -12.94 -22.74 3.31
CA ARG A 77 -13.08 -24.17 3.08
C ARG A 77 -11.92 -24.76 2.30
N THR A 78 -11.33 -24.00 1.38
CA THR A 78 -10.22 -24.47 0.52
C THR A 78 -8.89 -23.82 0.86
N GLY A 79 -8.89 -22.76 1.69
CA GLY A 79 -7.71 -21.96 1.99
C GLY A 79 -7.25 -21.09 0.81
N GLU A 80 -7.99 -21.03 -0.30
CA GLU A 80 -7.51 -20.39 -1.54
C GLU A 80 -7.90 -18.92 -1.61
N VAL A 81 -6.92 -18.10 -1.98
CA VAL A 81 -7.12 -16.72 -2.45
C VAL A 81 -7.15 -16.75 -3.97
N THR A 82 -8.25 -16.28 -4.55
CA THR A 82 -8.53 -16.34 -5.97
C THR A 82 -8.83 -14.95 -6.52
N VAL A 83 -8.44 -14.68 -7.78
CA VAL A 83 -8.85 -13.47 -8.49
C VAL A 83 -10.36 -13.52 -8.72
N LYS A 84 -11.08 -12.55 -8.18
CA LYS A 84 -12.53 -12.43 -8.31
C LYS A 84 -12.93 -11.54 -9.49
N ASP A 85 -12.20 -10.45 -9.72
CA ASP A 85 -12.46 -9.53 -10.83
C ASP A 85 -11.14 -9.05 -11.43
N SER A 86 -10.81 -9.56 -12.62
CA SER A 86 -9.59 -9.20 -13.33
C SER A 86 -9.55 -7.75 -13.79
N SER A 87 -10.71 -7.09 -13.96
CA SER A 87 -10.76 -5.69 -14.40
C SER A 87 -10.25 -4.71 -13.33
N LEU A 88 -10.12 -5.18 -12.08
CA LEU A 88 -9.54 -4.42 -10.98
C LEU A 88 -8.03 -4.64 -10.86
N LEU A 89 -7.45 -5.53 -11.67
CA LEU A 89 -6.01 -5.79 -11.74
C LEU A 89 -5.43 -5.09 -12.98
N ASP A 90 -5.32 -3.78 -12.87
CA ASP A 90 -4.79 -2.88 -13.90
C ASP A 90 -3.63 -2.10 -13.27
N TYR A 91 -2.41 -2.30 -13.78
CA TYR A 91 -1.20 -1.70 -13.23
C TYR A 91 -1.19 -0.18 -13.45
N GLU A 92 -1.71 0.30 -14.58
CA GLU A 92 -1.90 1.71 -14.90
C GLU A 92 -3.06 2.35 -14.10
N GLY A 93 -3.87 1.51 -13.46
CA GLY A 93 -5.02 1.89 -12.65
C GLY A 93 -4.69 2.52 -11.29
N TYR A 94 -5.74 2.67 -10.48
CA TYR A 94 -5.67 3.37 -9.18
C TYR A 94 -5.00 2.55 -8.06
N HIS A 95 -4.98 1.22 -8.17
CA HIS A 95 -4.57 0.33 -7.09
C HIS A 95 -3.56 -0.71 -7.60
N LYS A 96 -2.32 -0.61 -7.11
CA LYS A 96 -1.22 -1.52 -7.47
C LYS A 96 -0.86 -2.51 -6.36
N SER A 97 -1.46 -2.34 -5.19
CA SER A 97 -1.17 -3.14 -4.01
C SER A 97 -2.44 -3.40 -3.22
N PHE A 98 -2.58 -4.64 -2.77
CA PHE A 98 -3.69 -5.14 -1.99
C PHE A 98 -3.16 -5.89 -0.79
N VAL A 99 -3.86 -5.80 0.33
CA VAL A 99 -3.47 -6.43 1.58
C VAL A 99 -4.67 -7.19 2.15
N MET A 100 -4.43 -8.41 2.57
CA MET A 100 -5.40 -9.22 3.31
C MET A 100 -4.80 -9.67 4.63
N ARG A 101 -5.52 -9.49 5.73
CA ARG A 101 -5.12 -9.93 7.06
C ARG A 101 -5.97 -11.12 7.49
N PHE A 102 -5.30 -12.19 7.86
CA PHE A 102 -5.88 -13.41 8.35
C PHE A 102 -5.51 -13.65 9.81
N GLU A 103 -6.44 -14.20 10.57
CA GLU A 103 -6.19 -14.71 11.92
C GLU A 103 -6.26 -16.23 11.90
N GLU A 104 -5.33 -16.87 12.61
CA GLU A 104 -5.33 -18.31 12.79
C GLU A 104 -6.45 -18.73 13.75
N ARG A 105 -7.19 -19.78 13.40
CA ARG A 105 -8.22 -20.39 14.23
C ARG A 105 -7.60 -21.40 15.18
N ILE A 106 -7.71 -21.13 16.48
CA ILE A 106 -7.26 -22.03 17.53
C ILE A 106 -8.11 -23.30 17.50
N THR A 107 -7.51 -24.44 17.16
CA THR A 107 -8.19 -25.74 17.20
C THR A 107 -7.90 -26.51 18.48
N GLU A 108 -6.73 -26.31 19.11
CA GLU A 108 -6.33 -27.05 20.31
C GLU A 108 -5.51 -26.19 21.29
N GLY A 109 -6.19 -25.41 22.13
CA GLY A 109 -5.67 -24.98 23.45
C GLY A 109 -4.48 -24.02 23.53
N ASN A 110 -3.76 -23.73 22.45
CA ASN A 110 -2.77 -22.64 22.41
C ASN A 110 -2.77 -21.97 21.02
N PRO A 111 -3.07 -20.66 20.91
CA PRO A 111 -2.73 -19.91 19.70
C PRO A 111 -1.22 -19.83 19.58
N VAL A 112 -0.63 -20.45 18.56
CA VAL A 112 0.82 -20.35 18.29
C VAL A 112 1.10 -19.73 16.92
N GLY A 113 0.15 -19.68 15.99
CA GLY A 113 0.30 -18.98 14.74
C GLY A 113 -0.06 -17.51 14.89
N GLY A 114 0.93 -16.65 14.63
CA GLY A 114 0.72 -15.22 14.54
C GLY A 114 -0.25 -14.85 13.42
N ASP A 115 -0.83 -13.66 13.52
CA ASP A 115 -1.58 -13.04 12.43
C ASP A 115 -0.79 -13.13 11.12
N LEU A 116 -1.44 -13.58 10.05
CA LEU A 116 -0.86 -13.55 8.72
C LEU A 116 -1.36 -12.32 7.99
N VAL A 117 -0.41 -11.51 7.53
CA VAL A 117 -0.70 -10.46 6.56
C VAL A 117 -0.20 -10.93 5.19
N LEU A 118 -1.03 -10.83 4.16
CA LEU A 118 -0.70 -11.14 2.77
C LEU A 118 -0.66 -9.84 1.99
N LEU A 119 0.52 -9.48 1.47
CA LEU A 119 0.70 -8.35 0.57
C LEU A 119 0.71 -8.86 -0.87
N ILE A 120 -0.21 -8.37 -1.68
CA ILE A 120 -0.32 -8.66 -3.11
C ILE A 120 0.09 -7.41 -3.87
N GLU A 121 1.17 -7.50 -4.64
CA GLU A 121 1.60 -6.43 -5.55
C GLU A 121 1.30 -6.81 -6.99
N LEU A 122 0.79 -5.84 -7.76
CA LEU A 122 0.63 -6.01 -9.19
C LEU A 122 1.98 -5.89 -9.90
N GLN A 123 2.20 -6.80 -10.84
CA GLN A 123 3.29 -6.71 -11.78
C GLN A 123 2.76 -6.21 -13.13
N ASP A 124 3.38 -5.14 -13.62
CA ASP A 124 3.21 -4.60 -14.97
C ASP A 124 3.50 -5.69 -16.01
N VAL A 125 2.53 -5.90 -16.91
CA VAL A 125 2.66 -6.69 -18.11
C VAL A 125 2.61 -5.73 -19.28
N GLN A 126 3.72 -5.64 -20.01
CA GLN A 126 3.80 -4.77 -21.18
C GLN A 126 2.64 -5.02 -22.16
N GLU A 127 1.66 -4.13 -22.13
CA GLU A 127 0.59 -4.11 -23.09
C GLU A 127 1.05 -3.36 -24.34
N THR A 128 0.70 -3.88 -25.52
CA THR A 128 0.81 -3.09 -26.74
C THR A 128 -0.29 -2.05 -26.68
N SER A 129 0.03 -0.85 -26.21
CA SER A 129 -0.90 0.27 -26.23
C SER A 129 -1.42 0.46 -27.66
N ASP A 130 -2.73 0.30 -27.87
CA ASP A 130 -3.38 0.87 -29.05
C ASP A 130 -3.33 2.40 -28.90
N SER A 131 -2.22 2.95 -29.37
CA SER A 131 -1.96 4.38 -29.55
C SER A 131 -2.14 5.28 -28.31
N SER A 132 -1.16 5.22 -27.41
CA SER A 132 -0.64 6.48 -26.84
C SER A 132 0.82 6.62 -27.27
N SER A 133 0.99 7.27 -28.43
CA SER A 133 2.23 7.98 -28.73
C SER A 133 2.47 9.01 -27.64
N CYS A 134 3.15 8.61 -26.56
CA CYS A 134 3.88 9.53 -25.69
C CYS A 134 5.37 9.29 -25.88
N CYS A 135 5.82 9.78 -27.04
CA CYS A 135 7.11 10.44 -27.19
C CYS A 135 8.36 9.58 -26.98
N SER A 136 8.88 9.07 -28.09
CA SER A 136 10.30 9.18 -28.38
C SER A 136 10.71 10.66 -28.34
N ASP A 137 10.89 11.21 -27.15
CA ASP A 137 11.67 12.42 -26.87
C ASP A 137 11.98 12.48 -25.37
N VAL A 138 12.92 11.62 -24.93
CA VAL A 138 13.67 11.88 -23.69
C VAL A 138 14.75 12.95 -23.97
N SER A 139 14.31 14.12 -24.44
CA SER A 139 15.17 15.26 -24.74
C SER A 139 14.77 16.52 -23.96
N THR A 140 13.85 16.43 -22.99
CA THR A 140 13.32 17.62 -22.28
C THR A 140 13.18 17.51 -20.76
N ILE A 141 13.83 16.54 -20.09
CA ILE A 141 13.98 16.58 -18.62
C ILE A 141 15.45 16.70 -18.24
N LYS A 142 16.06 17.82 -18.65
CA LYS A 142 17.34 18.31 -18.11
C LYS A 142 17.15 19.51 -17.15
N TRP A 143 15.90 19.85 -16.81
CA TRP A 143 15.57 21.08 -16.08
C TRP A 143 14.66 20.94 -14.84
N LEU A 144 14.32 19.73 -14.39
CA LEU A 144 13.47 19.53 -13.19
C LEU A 144 14.15 18.76 -12.06
N VAL A 145 15.46 18.99 -11.92
CA VAL A 145 16.21 18.75 -10.68
C VAL A 145 16.45 20.14 -10.05
N PRO A 146 16.06 20.44 -8.80
CA PRO A 146 14.81 20.18 -8.07
C PRO A 146 14.21 21.51 -7.52
N VAL A 147 12.95 21.83 -7.80
CA VAL A 147 12.27 22.99 -7.15
C VAL A 147 12.05 22.74 -5.64
N CYS A 148 12.05 21.49 -5.18
CA CYS A 148 11.78 21.15 -3.78
C CYS A 148 12.99 21.33 -2.84
N SER A 149 14.24 21.32 -3.33
CA SER A 149 15.42 21.61 -2.49
C SER A 149 15.68 23.11 -2.31
N GLY A 150 15.11 23.96 -3.18
CA GLY A 150 15.22 25.41 -3.08
C GLY A 150 14.36 26.01 -1.98
N ILE A 151 13.18 25.43 -1.71
CA ILE A 151 12.26 25.92 -0.67
C ILE A 151 12.89 25.74 0.72
N GLU A 152 13.55 24.61 0.99
CA GLU A 152 14.21 24.40 2.28
C GLU A 152 15.41 25.34 2.48
N LEU A 153 16.21 25.58 1.43
CA LEU A 153 17.32 26.54 1.47
C LEU A 153 16.86 27.98 1.73
N LEU A 154 15.74 28.41 1.13
CA LEU A 154 15.20 29.75 1.35
C LEU A 154 14.73 29.95 2.80
N THR A 155 14.11 28.94 3.41
CA THR A 155 13.72 29.04 4.82
C THR A 155 14.94 29.22 5.73
N VAL A 156 16.01 28.43 5.55
CA VAL A 156 17.22 28.52 6.37
C VAL A 156 17.94 29.86 6.19
N ILE A 157 18.01 30.41 4.97
CA ILE A 157 18.61 31.72 4.71
C ILE A 157 17.80 32.85 5.36
N ILE A 158 16.46 32.80 5.32
CA ILE A 158 15.60 33.79 5.98
C ILE A 158 15.78 33.73 7.50
N TRP A 159 15.76 32.54 8.11
CA TRP A 159 15.94 32.39 9.55
C TRP A 159 17.32 32.84 10.04
N THR A 160 18.39 32.52 9.31
CA THR A 160 19.77 32.90 9.68
C THR A 160 20.02 34.41 9.55
N THR A 161 19.47 35.06 8.52
CA THR A 161 19.61 36.51 8.35
C THR A 161 18.85 37.30 9.43
N ILE A 162 17.65 36.85 9.80
CA ILE A 162 16.89 37.43 10.92
C ILE A 162 17.68 37.30 12.23
N LEU A 163 18.25 36.13 12.50
CA LEU A 163 19.04 35.87 13.71
C LEU A 163 20.29 36.76 13.77
N LEU A 164 20.98 36.95 12.64
CA LEU A 164 22.16 37.82 12.54
C LEU A 164 21.81 39.29 12.81
N VAL A 165 20.70 39.79 12.24
CA VAL A 165 20.23 41.17 12.48
C VAL A 165 19.85 41.38 13.95
N CYS A 166 19.19 40.38 14.57
CA CYS A 166 18.87 40.42 16.00
C CYS A 166 20.12 40.43 16.90
N LEU A 167 21.19 39.73 16.51
CA LEU A 167 22.45 39.73 17.25
C LEU A 167 23.21 41.05 17.09
N ILE A 168 23.19 41.67 15.91
CA ILE A 168 23.85 42.96 15.67
C ILE A 168 23.16 44.09 16.42
N LYS A 169 21.82 44.08 16.53
CA LYS A 169 21.06 45.10 17.27
C LYS A 169 21.13 44.99 18.80
N LYS A 170 21.71 43.91 19.34
CA LYS A 170 21.85 43.66 20.78
C LYS A 170 23.21 44.09 21.36
N LYS A 171 24.08 44.70 20.55
CA LYS A 171 25.27 45.46 20.97
C LYS A 171 24.99 46.95 20.85
#